data_AF-A0AAV4UML5-F1
#
_entry.id   AF-A0AAV4UML5-F1
#
_cell.length_a   1.000
_cell.length_b   1.000
_cell.length_c   1.000
_cell.angle_alpha   90.00
_cell.angle_beta   90.00
_cell.angle_gamma   90.00
#
_symmetry.space_group_name_H-M   'P 1'
#
loop_
_entity.id
_entity.type
_entity.pdbx_description
1 polymer ?
#
loop_
_entity_poly.entity_id
_entity_poly.type
_entity_poly.pdbx_seq_one_letter_code
_entity_poly.pdbx_strand_id
1 'polypeptide(L)'
;MSLAKPLNITKINIPTGAALPSTKKVMPFIFVADEALPLKNYLMRPFPGNTLPKRRIFNYRLSRARRCVENTFGIMAARFRIFYVATAVSLHNFLKLADDAMPPFL
;
A
#
# COMPACT_ATOMS: atom_id res chain seq x y z
N MET A 1 -4.46 -0.33 21.34
CA MET A 1 -3.65 -1.54 21.17
C MET A 1 -3.00 -1.51 19.79
N SER A 2 -1.67 -1.48 19.74
CA SER A 2 -0.85 -1.36 18.52
C SER A 2 -1.11 -2.53 17.54
N LEU A 3 -1.77 -2.25 16.41
CA LEU A 3 -2.24 -3.27 15.45
C LEU A 3 -1.45 -3.34 14.14
N ALA A 4 -0.25 -2.77 14.06
CA ALA A 4 0.67 -3.03 12.96
C ALA A 4 1.63 -4.16 13.37
N LYS A 5 1.19 -5.44 13.29
CA LYS A 5 2.14 -6.56 13.40
C LYS A 5 3.27 -6.31 12.39
N PRO A 6 4.55 -6.21 12.83
CA PRO A 6 5.63 -5.94 11.91
C PRO A 6 5.71 -7.09 10.91
N LEU A 7 5.46 -6.80 9.63
CA LEU A 7 5.80 -7.68 8.52
C LEU A 7 7.29 -8.05 8.67
N ASN A 8 7.55 -9.28 9.10
CA ASN A 8 8.88 -9.77 9.37
C ASN A 8 9.51 -10.14 8.02
N ILE A 9 10.29 -9.21 7.47
CA ILE A 9 10.85 -9.29 6.11
C ILE A 9 11.63 -10.58 5.90
N THR A 10 12.25 -11.13 6.95
CA THR A 10 12.98 -12.40 6.91
C THR A 10 12.11 -13.60 6.50
N LYS A 11 10.78 -13.53 6.67
CA LYS A 11 9.84 -14.55 6.21
C LYS A 11 9.27 -14.29 4.80
N ILE A 12 9.38 -13.07 4.30
CA ILE A 12 8.84 -12.71 2.99
C ILE A 12 10.02 -12.71 2.02
N ASN A 13 10.08 -13.70 1.14
CA ASN A 13 11.14 -13.83 0.16
C ASN A 13 10.99 -12.78 -0.95
N ILE A 14 11.27 -11.51 -0.62
CA ILE A 14 11.24 -10.39 -1.56
C ILE A 14 12.48 -10.53 -2.45
N PRO A 15 12.34 -10.50 -3.79
CA PRO A 15 13.49 -10.56 -4.68
C PRO A 15 14.46 -9.42 -4.41
N THR A 16 15.75 -9.68 -4.61
CA THR A 16 16.78 -8.65 -4.54
C THR A 16 16.51 -7.57 -5.59
N GLY A 17 16.84 -6.32 -5.27
CA GLY A 17 16.57 -5.17 -6.14
C GLY A 17 17.04 -5.38 -7.58
N ALA A 18 16.25 -4.90 -8.54
CA ALA A 18 16.53 -5.01 -9.96
C ALA A 18 16.94 -3.64 -10.53
N ALA A 19 17.75 -3.64 -11.60
CA ALA A 19 18.04 -2.43 -12.34
C ALA A 19 16.79 -1.94 -13.07
N LEU A 20 16.54 -0.63 -13.04
CA LEU A 20 15.44 -0.05 -13.81
C LEU A 20 15.70 -0.19 -15.32
N PRO A 21 14.65 -0.32 -16.14
CA PRO A 21 14.79 -0.28 -17.59
C PRO A 21 15.58 0.97 -18.00
N SER A 22 16.62 0.79 -18.81
CA SER A 22 17.48 1.86 -19.33
C SER A 22 18.34 2.60 -18.30
N THR A 23 18.49 2.10 -17.07
CA THR A 23 19.36 2.72 -16.04
C THR A 23 20.21 1.68 -15.30
N LYS A 24 21.46 2.00 -14.97
CA LYS A 24 22.31 1.17 -14.07
C LYS A 24 21.90 1.23 -12.58
N LYS A 25 20.83 1.97 -12.26
CA LYS A 25 20.38 2.19 -10.90
C LYS A 25 19.56 0.98 -10.43
N VAL A 26 20.10 0.25 -9.47
CA VAL A 26 19.41 -0.83 -8.77
C VAL A 26 18.39 -0.24 -7.82
N MET A 27 17.13 -0.66 -7.94
CA MET A 27 16.05 -0.23 -7.07
C MET A 27 15.47 -1.44 -6.31
N PRO A 28 15.24 -1.31 -4.99
CA PRO A 28 14.64 -2.39 -4.21
C PRO A 28 13.18 -2.58 -4.60
N PHE A 29 12.70 -3.82 -4.48
CA PHE A 29 11.27 -4.10 -4.52
C PHE A 29 10.62 -3.63 -3.21
N ILE A 30 9.51 -2.92 -3.35
CA ILE A 30 8.81 -2.27 -2.24
C ILE A 30 7.31 -2.55 -2.33
N PHE A 31 6.66 -2.65 -1.19
CA PHE A 31 5.21 -2.65 -1.08
C PHE A 31 4.68 -1.21 -1.07
N VAL A 32 3.50 -1.03 -1.63
CA VAL A 32 2.76 0.23 -1.57
C VAL A 32 1.79 0.16 -0.40
N ALA A 33 1.86 1.14 0.49
CA ALA A 33 1.07 1.25 1.70
C ALA A 33 0.22 2.51 1.74
N ASP A 34 -0.72 2.48 2.66
CA ASP A 34 -1.49 3.63 3.10
C ASP A 34 -0.67 4.55 4.02
N GLU A 35 -1.11 5.79 4.15
CA GLU A 35 -0.57 6.82 5.02
C GLU A 35 -0.56 6.40 6.50
N ALA A 36 -1.55 5.61 6.91
CA ALA A 36 -1.69 5.07 8.26
C ALA A 36 -0.56 4.11 8.66
N LEU A 37 0.19 3.56 7.70
CA LEU A 37 1.33 2.69 7.98
C LEU A 37 2.64 3.50 8.07
N PRO A 38 3.57 3.10 8.95
CA PRO A 38 4.88 3.75 9.03
C PRO A 38 5.72 3.45 7.79
N LEU A 39 6.47 4.45 7.32
CA LEU A 39 7.44 4.27 6.23
C LEU A 39 8.53 3.28 6.65
N LYS A 40 8.85 2.31 5.79
CA LYS A 40 9.92 1.32 6.02
C LYS A 40 10.72 1.10 4.74
N ASN A 41 11.89 0.46 4.85
CA ASN A 41 12.76 0.19 3.69
C ASN A 41 12.08 -0.65 2.60
N TYR A 42 11.05 -1.42 2.97
CA TYR A 42 10.26 -2.28 2.09
C TYR A 42 8.84 -1.74 1.85
N LEU A 43 8.50 -0.55 2.37
CA LEU A 43 7.14 -0.03 2.39
C LEU A 43 7.13 1.46 2.07
N MET A 44 6.57 1.83 0.92
CA MET A 44 6.34 3.23 0.55
C MET A 44 4.92 3.66 0.89
N ARG A 45 4.79 4.83 1.51
CA ARG A 45 3.52 5.48 1.82
C ARG A 45 3.43 6.85 1.17
N PRO A 46 2.23 7.41 0.94
CA PRO A 46 2.08 8.76 0.44
C PRO A 46 2.70 9.78 1.41
N PHE A 47 3.16 10.90 0.87
CA PHE A 47 3.61 12.01 1.70
C PHE A 47 2.42 12.70 2.37
N PRO A 48 2.50 13.04 3.67
CA PRO A 48 1.49 13.84 4.34
C PRO A 48 1.52 15.28 3.82
N GLY A 49 0.33 15.85 3.63
CA GLY A 49 0.15 17.24 3.18
C GLY A 49 0.37 17.48 1.68
N ASN A 50 -0.18 18.59 1.18
CA ASN A 50 -0.35 18.85 -0.26
C ASN A 50 0.49 20.02 -0.81
N THR A 51 1.62 20.33 -0.19
CA THR A 51 2.24 21.66 -0.38
C THR A 51 3.32 21.72 -1.47
N LEU A 52 3.86 20.59 -1.96
CA LEU A 52 4.98 20.56 -2.91
C LEU A 52 4.63 19.82 -4.21
N PRO A 53 4.91 20.39 -5.40
CA PRO A 53 4.52 19.79 -6.69
C PRO A 53 5.13 18.41 -6.92
N LYS A 54 6.39 18.20 -6.50
CA LYS A 54 7.06 16.88 -6.58
C LYS A 54 6.37 15.82 -5.72
N ARG A 55 5.91 16.18 -4.52
CA ARG A 55 5.18 15.27 -3.62
C ARG A 55 3.80 14.93 -4.18
N ARG A 56 3.12 15.90 -4.80
CA ARG A 56 1.83 15.67 -5.48
C ARG A 56 1.95 14.67 -6.62
N ILE A 57 2.99 14.80 -7.47
CA ILE A 57 3.24 13.84 -8.57
C ILE A 57 3.52 12.43 -8.01
N PHE A 58 4.32 12.34 -6.95
CA PHE A 58 4.58 11.06 -6.28
C PHE A 58 3.29 10.44 -5.72
N ASN A 59 2.51 11.18 -4.94
CA ASN A 59 1.25 10.71 -4.35
C ASN A 59 0.24 10.27 -5.42
N TYR A 60 0.19 10.99 -6.55
CA TYR A 60 -0.63 10.62 -7.70
C TYR A 60 -0.19 9.27 -8.29
N ARG A 61 1.11 9.08 -8.55
CA ARG A 61 1.66 7.82 -9.05
C ARG A 61 1.41 6.66 -8.09
N LEU A 62 1.59 6.89 -6.79
CA LEU A 62 1.34 5.90 -5.76
C LEU A 62 -0.14 5.49 -5.70
N SER A 63 -1.04 6.47 -5.80
CA SER A 63 -2.50 6.23 -5.84
C SER A 63 -2.91 5.46 -7.10
N ARG A 64 -2.29 5.74 -8.25
CA ARG A 64 -2.52 4.99 -9.50
C ARG A 64 -2.10 3.53 -9.36
N ALA A 65 -0.95 3.26 -8.73
CA ALA A 65 -0.51 1.90 -8.48
C ALA A 65 -1.50 1.12 -7.58
N ARG A 66 -1.99 1.74 -6.49
CA ARG A 66 -3.00 1.12 -5.62
C ARG A 66 -4.30 0.82 -6.35
N ARG A 67 -4.84 1.76 -7.12
CA ARG A 67 -6.07 1.56 -7.90
C ARG A 67 -5.97 0.38 -8.86
N CYS A 68 -4.82 0.18 -9.50
CA CYS A 68 -4.62 -0.99 -10.36
C CYS A 68 -4.76 -2.29 -9.56
N VAL A 69 -4.11 -2.37 -8.40
CA VAL A 69 -4.17 -3.55 -7.51
C VAL A 69 -5.60 -3.78 -7.00
N GLU A 70 -6.27 -2.75 -6.50
CA GLU A 70 -7.65 -2.79 -6.01
C GLU A 70 -8.62 -3.25 -7.10
N ASN A 71 -8.52 -2.71 -8.31
CA ASN A 71 -9.36 -3.10 -9.44
C ASN A 71 -9.15 -4.58 -9.81
N THR A 72 -7.90 -5.05 -9.84
CA THR A 72 -7.60 -6.46 -10.12
C THR A 72 -8.20 -7.36 -9.05
N PHE A 73 -8.05 -7.01 -7.78
CA PHE A 73 -8.67 -7.76 -6.68
C PHE A 73 -10.20 -7.72 -6.73
N GLY A 74 -10.81 -6.59 -7.09
CA GLY A 74 -12.25 -6.47 -7.29
C GLY A 74 -12.77 -7.44 -8.37
N ILE A 75 -12.09 -7.50 -9.52
CA ILE A 75 -12.43 -8.45 -10.60
C ILE A 75 -12.24 -9.90 -10.14
N MET A 76 -11.13 -10.20 -9.47
CA MET A 76 -10.86 -11.55 -8.96
C MET A 76 -11.89 -12.00 -7.93
N ALA A 77 -12.30 -11.12 -7.01
CA ALA A 77 -13.34 -11.41 -6.02
C ALA A 77 -14.73 -11.58 -6.66
N ALA A 78 -15.07 -10.75 -7.66
CA ALA A 78 -16.32 -10.87 -8.38
C ALA A 78 -16.43 -12.20 -9.15
N ARG A 79 -15.33 -12.67 -9.73
CA ARG A 79 -15.30 -13.93 -10.50
C ARG A 79 -15.11 -15.17 -9.63
N PHE A 80 -14.24 -15.09 -8.64
CA PHE A 80 -13.88 -16.21 -7.79
C PHE A 80 -14.18 -15.86 -6.34
N ARG A 81 -15.32 -16.39 -5.85
CA ARG A 81 -15.81 -16.19 -4.48
C ARG A 81 -14.79 -16.53 -3.38
N ILE A 82 -13.77 -17.35 -3.67
CA ILE A 82 -12.69 -17.65 -2.73
C ILE A 82 -11.88 -16.40 -2.35
N PHE A 83 -11.75 -15.43 -3.26
CA PHE A 83 -11.03 -14.18 -2.99
C PHE A 83 -11.87 -13.16 -2.23
N TYR A 84 -13.18 -13.38 -2.05
CA TYR A 84 -14.02 -12.46 -1.27
C TYR A 84 -13.54 -12.34 0.18
N VAL A 85 -13.03 -13.41 0.78
CA VAL A 85 -12.46 -13.37 2.14
C VAL A 85 -11.15 -12.58 2.17
N ALA A 86 -10.29 -12.77 1.16
CA ALA A 86 -9.01 -12.07 1.07
C ALA A 86 -9.18 -10.57 0.75
N THR A 87 -10.10 -10.22 -0.16
CA THR A 87 -10.41 -8.83 -0.48
C THR A 87 -11.21 -8.16 0.62
N ALA A 88 -12.14 -8.86 1.28
CA ALA A 88 -12.82 -8.36 2.47
C ALA A 88 -11.85 -8.12 3.62
N VAL A 89 -10.77 -8.90 3.79
CA VAL A 89 -9.73 -8.55 4.79
C VAL A 89 -8.97 -7.29 4.36
N SER A 90 -8.64 -7.12 3.07
CA SER A 90 -8.02 -5.87 2.60
C SER A 90 -8.94 -4.65 2.76
N LEU A 91 -10.24 -4.83 2.54
CA LEU A 91 -11.26 -3.78 2.57
C LEU A 91 -11.77 -3.52 4.00
N HIS A 92 -11.81 -4.54 4.87
CA HIS A 92 -12.12 -4.42 6.29
C HIS A 92 -10.94 -3.83 7.06
N ASN A 93 -9.69 -4.10 6.64
CA ASN A 93 -8.55 -3.32 7.11
C ASN A 93 -8.67 -1.87 6.63
N PHE A 94 -9.02 -1.63 5.36
CA PHE A 94 -9.23 -0.28 4.81
C PHE A 94 -10.36 0.50 5.54
N LEU A 95 -11.50 -0.13 5.82
CA LEU A 95 -12.65 0.48 6.49
C LEU A 95 -12.41 0.65 7.99
N LYS A 96 -11.82 -0.33 8.70
CA LYS A 96 -11.43 -0.14 10.11
C LYS A 96 -10.39 0.97 10.27
N LEU A 97 -9.45 1.09 9.33
CA LEU A 97 -8.48 2.19 9.33
C LEU A 97 -9.13 3.56 9.04
N ALA A 98 -10.23 3.61 8.28
CA ALA A 98 -10.98 4.84 8.01
C ALA A 98 -11.87 5.24 9.19
N ASP A 99 -12.49 4.27 9.87
CA ASP A 99 -13.33 4.51 11.05
C ASP A 99 -12.49 4.86 12.30
N ASP A 100 -11.31 4.25 12.47
CA ASP A 100 -10.39 4.53 13.58
C ASP A 100 -9.58 5.84 13.39
N ALA A 101 -9.60 6.44 12.19
CA ALA A 101 -8.90 7.69 11.86
C ALA A 101 -9.80 8.94 11.91
N MET A 102 -11.11 8.78 12.12
CA MET A 102 -11.98 9.89 12.46
C MET A 102 -11.87 10.16 13.97
N PRO A 103 -11.32 11.31 14.42
CA PRO A 103 -11.49 11.70 15.81
C PRO A 103 -13.00 11.78 16.08
N PRO A 104 -13.49 11.30 17.24
CA PRO A 104 -14.86 11.57 17.61
C PRO A 104 -15.05 13.08 17.54
N PHE A 105 -16.09 13.50 16.82
CA PHE A 105 -16.48 14.89 16.68
C PHE A 105 -16.42 15.59 18.05
N LEU A 106 -16.02 16.87 18.00
CA LEU A 106 -16.58 17.86 18.92
C LEU A 106 -18.10 17.63 19.08
#